data_AF-A0A497FZ04-F1
#
_entry.id   AF-A0A497FZ04-F1
#
_cell.length_a   1.000
_cell.length_b   1.000
_cell.length_c   1.000
_cell.angle_alpha   90.00
_cell.angle_beta   90.00
_cell.angle_gamma   90.00
#
_symmetry.space_group_name_H-M   'P 1'
#
loop_
_entity.id
_entity.type
_entity.pdbx_description
1 polymer ?
#
loop_
_entity_poly.entity_id
_entity_poly.type
_entity_poly.pdbx_seq_one_letter_code
_entity_poly.pdbx_strand_id
1 'polypeptide(L)'
;KAVKNYDNSLKVSAAVFATPKLAYEYVFQNWTIWGLDWYNPMIYHEMYGEPSTWIGDAVREASLRGVDVCAGILVKYMRSREETINAFKLAKENGGVGVTVFVYPFARAELRDWVKDALRELKEED
;
A
#
# COMPACT_ATOMS: atom_id res chain seq x y z
N LYS A 1 -18.68 -9.92 -8.28
CA LYS A 1 -19.54 -9.77 -9.49
C LYS A 1 -20.88 -9.08 -9.20
N ALA A 2 -21.55 -9.33 -8.06
CA ALA A 2 -22.85 -8.72 -7.77
C ALA A 2 -22.90 -7.17 -7.91
N VAL A 3 -21.93 -6.44 -7.34
CA VAL A 3 -21.90 -4.97 -7.41
C VAL A 3 -21.68 -4.46 -8.84
N LYS A 4 -20.65 -4.97 -9.54
CA LYS A 4 -20.34 -4.58 -10.92
C LYS A 4 -21.41 -4.94 -11.94
N ASN A 5 -22.21 -5.97 -11.66
CA ASN A 5 -23.37 -6.33 -12.48
C ASN A 5 -24.53 -5.34 -12.31
N TYR A 6 -24.61 -4.67 -11.15
CA TYR A 6 -25.62 -3.64 -10.89
C TYR A 6 -25.16 -2.28 -11.44
N ASP A 7 -23.92 -1.89 -11.15
CA ASP A 7 -23.31 -0.66 -11.66
C ASP A 7 -21.83 -0.90 -11.93
N ASN A 8 -21.44 -0.85 -13.21
CA ASN A 8 -20.07 -1.12 -13.63
C ASN A 8 -19.14 0.10 -13.46
N SER A 9 -19.70 1.29 -13.24
CA SER A 9 -18.94 2.53 -13.01
C SER A 9 -18.34 2.57 -11.60
N LEU A 10 -18.97 1.88 -10.65
CA LEU A 10 -18.48 1.79 -9.28
C LEU A 10 -17.15 1.06 -9.23
N LYS A 11 -16.13 1.74 -8.68
CA LYS A 11 -14.83 1.14 -8.43
C LYS A 11 -14.82 0.37 -7.12
N VAL A 12 -14.22 -0.82 -7.14
CA VAL A 12 -14.14 -1.73 -5.99
C VAL A 12 -12.69 -2.02 -5.65
N SER A 13 -12.39 -2.00 -4.36
CA SER A 13 -11.08 -2.35 -3.83
C SER A 13 -11.20 -3.15 -2.54
N ALA A 14 -10.09 -3.72 -2.10
CA ALA A 14 -10.01 -4.45 -0.84
C ALA A 14 -8.71 -4.12 -0.09
N ALA A 15 -8.78 -4.04 1.22
CA ALA A 15 -7.61 -4.16 2.08
C ALA A 15 -7.26 -5.65 2.23
N VAL A 16 -6.00 -6.00 1.96
CA VAL A 16 -5.53 -7.40 1.89
C VAL A 16 -4.23 -7.57 2.68
N PHE A 17 -3.82 -8.81 2.96
CA PHE A 17 -2.53 -9.07 3.59
C PHE A 17 -1.34 -8.62 2.71
N ALA A 18 -0.17 -8.41 3.33
CA ALA A 18 0.93 -7.64 2.76
C ALA A 18 1.36 -8.03 1.34
N THR A 19 1.98 -9.19 1.14
CA THR A 19 2.42 -9.63 -0.19
C THR A 19 1.51 -10.75 -0.72
N PRO A 20 1.42 -10.97 -2.04
CA PRO A 20 0.71 -12.11 -2.59
C PRO A 20 1.09 -13.45 -1.92
N LYS A 21 2.39 -13.70 -1.71
CA LYS A 21 2.90 -14.88 -1.03
C LYS A 21 2.42 -14.95 0.42
N LEU A 22 2.71 -13.93 1.23
CA LEU A 22 2.39 -13.95 2.66
C LEU A 22 0.88 -13.98 2.92
N ALA A 23 0.10 -13.31 2.07
CA ALA A 23 -1.35 -13.35 2.14
C ALA A 23 -1.91 -14.75 1.90
N TYR A 24 -1.31 -15.50 0.96
CA TYR A 24 -1.69 -16.88 0.73
C TYR A 24 -1.25 -17.79 1.89
N GLU A 25 0.00 -17.69 2.33
CA GLU A 25 0.57 -18.55 3.37
C GLU A 25 -0.07 -18.35 4.75
N TYR A 26 -0.39 -17.11 5.12
CA TYR A 26 -0.88 -16.81 6.47
C TYR A 26 -2.41 -16.89 6.57
N VAL A 27 -3.13 -16.47 5.53
CA VAL A 27 -4.58 -16.26 5.60
C VAL A 27 -5.34 -16.76 4.37
N PHE A 28 -4.67 -17.52 3.49
CA PHE A 28 -5.26 -18.09 2.27
C PHE A 28 -5.91 -17.07 1.33
N GLN A 29 -5.47 -15.81 1.38
CA GLN A 29 -5.92 -14.77 0.47
C GLN A 29 -5.11 -14.83 -0.82
N ASN A 30 -5.62 -15.54 -1.83
CA ASN A 30 -5.10 -15.41 -3.19
C ASN A 30 -5.72 -14.20 -3.90
N TRP A 31 -5.44 -13.00 -3.38
CA TRP A 31 -6.17 -11.79 -3.78
C TRP A 31 -5.86 -11.31 -5.20
N THR A 32 -4.70 -11.66 -5.75
CA THR A 32 -4.27 -11.28 -7.11
C THR A 32 -5.19 -11.81 -8.21
N ILE A 33 -6.00 -12.84 -7.93
CA ILE A 33 -6.94 -13.42 -8.91
C ILE A 33 -8.40 -12.97 -8.72
N TRP A 34 -8.70 -12.12 -7.73
CA TRP A 34 -10.08 -11.73 -7.43
C TRP A 34 -10.70 -10.78 -8.46
N GLY A 35 -9.87 -10.09 -9.26
CA GLY A 35 -10.32 -9.19 -10.33
C GLY A 35 -11.01 -7.92 -9.83
N LEU A 36 -10.49 -7.29 -8.77
CA LEU A 36 -10.92 -5.97 -8.29
C LEU A 36 -10.23 -4.86 -9.09
N ASP A 37 -10.71 -3.61 -8.98
CA ASP A 37 -10.08 -2.48 -9.70
C ASP A 37 -8.70 -2.14 -9.12
N TRP A 38 -8.51 -2.23 -7.80
CA TRP A 38 -7.20 -2.18 -7.15
C TRP A 38 -7.22 -2.82 -5.76
N TYR A 39 -6.05 -2.97 -5.17
CA TYR A 39 -5.86 -3.54 -3.83
C TYR A 39 -5.09 -2.59 -2.92
N ASN A 40 -5.30 -2.72 -1.62
CA ASN A 40 -4.62 -1.95 -0.58
C ASN A 40 -3.89 -2.91 0.37
N PRO A 41 -2.76 -3.51 -0.06
CA PRO A 41 -2.03 -4.46 0.78
C PRO A 41 -1.54 -3.80 2.07
N MET A 42 -1.79 -4.44 3.21
CA MET A 42 -1.38 -3.98 4.53
C MET A 42 0.11 -4.29 4.77
N ILE A 43 1.00 -3.51 4.14
CA ILE A 43 2.46 -3.68 4.17
C ILE A 43 3.03 -3.04 5.44
N TYR A 44 2.67 -3.64 6.57
CA TYR A 44 3.01 -3.15 7.90
C TYR A 44 4.43 -3.62 8.27
N HIS A 45 5.45 -3.13 7.56
CA HIS A 45 6.85 -3.61 7.60
C HIS A 45 7.34 -4.05 9.00
N GLU A 46 7.19 -3.20 10.03
CA GLU A 46 7.61 -3.52 11.40
C GLU A 46 6.90 -4.77 11.99
N MET A 47 5.62 -4.98 11.67
CA MET A 47 4.84 -6.15 12.10
C MET A 47 5.27 -7.45 11.40
N TYR A 48 5.95 -7.34 10.26
CA TYR A 48 6.55 -8.46 9.55
C TYR A 48 8.04 -8.62 9.86
N GLY A 49 8.63 -7.75 10.69
CA GLY A 49 10.05 -7.75 11.00
C GLY A 49 10.94 -7.28 9.85
N GLU A 50 10.36 -6.51 8.92
CA GLU A 50 11.01 -6.06 7.68
C GLU A 50 11.37 -4.56 7.75
N PRO A 51 12.43 -4.11 7.05
CA PRO A 51 12.74 -2.68 6.92
C PRO A 51 11.68 -1.96 6.08
N SER A 52 11.58 -0.64 6.21
CA SER A 52 10.64 0.17 5.40
C SER A 52 10.89 0.08 3.88
N THR A 53 12.11 -0.27 3.44
CA THR A 53 12.42 -0.53 2.03
C THR A 53 11.66 -1.72 1.46
N TRP A 54 11.27 -2.69 2.30
CA TRP A 54 10.46 -3.84 1.90
C TRP A 54 9.09 -3.45 1.34
N ILE A 55 8.61 -2.23 1.62
CA ILE A 55 7.39 -1.69 1.02
C ILE A 55 7.49 -1.71 -0.51
N GLY A 56 8.65 -1.34 -1.07
CA GLY A 56 8.87 -1.40 -2.51
C GLY A 56 8.87 -2.84 -3.05
N ASP A 57 9.49 -3.78 -2.35
CA ASP A 57 9.53 -5.19 -2.77
C ASP A 57 8.14 -5.84 -2.71
N ALA A 58 7.36 -5.55 -1.67
CA ALA A 58 5.98 -6.01 -1.53
C ALA A 58 5.08 -5.49 -2.67
N VAL A 59 5.24 -4.22 -3.04
CA VAL A 59 4.54 -3.61 -4.18
C VAL A 59 4.99 -4.25 -5.50
N ARG A 60 6.30 -4.45 -5.69
CA ARG A 60 6.84 -5.09 -6.90
C ARG A 60 6.30 -6.51 -7.08
N GLU A 61 6.24 -7.29 -5.99
CA GLU A 61 5.69 -8.65 -6.02
C GLU A 61 4.24 -8.66 -6.53
N ALA A 62 3.43 -7.70 -6.09
CA ALA A 62 2.06 -7.54 -6.54
C ALA A 62 1.96 -7.03 -7.99
N SER A 63 2.73 -6.01 -8.34
CA SER A 63 2.72 -5.39 -9.68
C SER A 63 3.10 -6.41 -10.76
N LEU A 64 4.08 -7.29 -10.49
CA LEU A 64 4.45 -8.40 -11.38
C LEU A 64 3.33 -9.44 -11.60
N ARG A 65 2.29 -9.43 -10.76
CA ARG A 65 1.07 -10.25 -10.95
C ARG A 65 0.00 -9.55 -11.78
N GLY A 66 0.26 -8.33 -12.26
CA GLY A 66 -0.63 -7.57 -13.14
C GLY A 66 -1.83 -6.97 -12.42
N VAL A 67 -1.68 -6.62 -11.15
CA VAL A 67 -2.74 -5.99 -10.34
C VAL A 67 -2.32 -4.60 -9.86
N ASP A 68 -3.26 -3.67 -9.88
CA ASP A 68 -3.05 -2.32 -9.37
C ASP A 68 -3.05 -2.34 -7.83
N VAL A 69 -2.03 -1.71 -7.24
CA VAL A 69 -1.89 -1.62 -5.79
C VAL A 69 -1.67 -0.19 -5.31
N CYS A 70 -2.45 0.20 -4.31
CA CYS A 70 -2.15 1.34 -3.46
C CYS A 70 -1.43 0.83 -2.21
N ALA A 71 -0.13 1.11 -2.07
CA ALA A 71 0.68 0.56 -0.99
C ALA A 71 0.12 0.95 0.38
N GLY A 72 -0.35 -0.02 1.16
CA GLY A 72 -0.92 0.22 2.47
C GLY A 72 0.17 0.35 3.53
N ILE A 73 0.48 1.60 3.89
CA ILE A 73 1.56 1.93 4.82
C ILE A 73 0.97 2.28 6.19
N LEU A 74 1.36 1.52 7.21
CA LEU A 74 1.04 1.81 8.60
C LEU A 74 2.05 2.81 9.18
N VAL A 75 1.75 4.09 8.99
CA VAL A 75 2.69 5.20 9.25
C VAL A 75 3.09 5.35 10.71
N LYS A 76 2.36 4.76 11.66
CA LYS A 76 2.74 4.78 13.09
C LYS A 76 4.13 4.20 13.35
N TYR A 77 4.62 3.31 12.47
CA TYR A 77 5.92 2.66 12.59
C TYR A 77 7.06 3.40 11.90
N MET A 78 6.78 4.42 11.09
CA MET A 78 7.84 5.23 10.48
C MET A 78 8.63 5.96 11.57
N ARG A 79 9.95 5.97 11.48
CA ARG A 79 10.85 6.52 12.52
C ARG A 79 11.37 7.91 12.15
N SER A 80 11.38 8.27 10.87
CA SER A 80 11.79 9.60 10.42
C SER A 80 10.97 10.11 9.24
N ARG A 81 11.08 11.43 8.99
CA ARG A 81 10.54 12.10 7.81
C ARG A 81 11.12 11.50 6.52
N GLU A 82 12.43 11.35 6.47
CA GLU A 82 13.16 10.80 5.32
C GLU A 82 12.71 9.37 5.01
N GLU A 83 12.60 8.53 6.04
CA GLU A 83 12.09 7.17 5.89
C GLU A 83 10.66 7.15 5.31
N THR A 84 9.79 8.03 5.80
CA THR A 84 8.41 8.13 5.32
C THR A 84 8.37 8.51 3.84
N ILE A 85 9.16 9.51 3.43
CA ILE A 85 9.26 9.95 2.04
C ILE A 85 9.81 8.81 1.17
N ASN A 86 10.91 8.18 1.59
CA ASN A 86 11.54 7.09 0.85
C ASN A 86 10.61 5.89 0.68
N ALA A 87 9.85 5.51 1.72
CA ALA A 87 8.86 4.43 1.62
C ALA A 87 7.76 4.71 0.59
N PHE A 88 7.31 5.97 0.50
CA PHE A 88 6.30 6.40 -0.46
C PHE A 88 6.86 6.41 -1.89
N LYS A 89 8.10 6.89 -2.08
CA LYS A 89 8.80 6.86 -3.38
C LYS A 89 9.01 5.43 -3.85
N LEU A 90 9.53 4.56 -2.98
CA LEU A 90 9.71 3.14 -3.29
C LEU A 90 8.39 2.45 -3.66
N ALA A 91 7.27 2.80 -3.03
CA ALA A 91 5.97 2.26 -3.45
C ALA A 91 5.63 2.64 -4.90
N LYS A 92 5.82 3.91 -5.28
CA LYS A 92 5.54 4.39 -6.65
C LYS A 92 6.51 3.80 -7.67
N GLU A 93 7.82 3.87 -7.41
CA GLU A 93 8.89 3.38 -8.29
C GLU A 93 8.78 1.88 -8.59
N ASN A 94 8.16 1.10 -7.70
CA ASN A 94 7.99 -0.34 -7.85
C ASN A 94 6.65 -0.77 -8.47
N GLY A 95 5.94 0.17 -9.10
CA GLY A 95 4.72 -0.12 -9.85
C GLY A 95 3.43 0.01 -9.04
N GLY A 96 3.49 0.67 -7.87
CA GLY A 96 2.30 1.07 -7.13
C GLY A 96 1.60 2.24 -7.82
N VAL A 97 0.26 2.17 -7.90
CA VAL A 97 -0.56 3.26 -8.46
C VAL A 97 -0.92 4.33 -7.42
N GLY A 98 -0.50 4.13 -6.17
CA GLY A 98 -0.71 5.07 -5.08
C GLY A 98 -0.25 4.54 -3.72
N VAL A 99 -0.60 5.28 -2.67
CA VAL A 99 -0.33 4.93 -1.27
C VAL A 99 -1.62 5.06 -0.46
N THR A 100 -1.89 4.07 0.39
CA THR A 100 -2.99 4.08 1.37
C THR A 100 -2.40 4.24 2.76
N VAL A 101 -2.71 5.35 3.42
CA VAL A 101 -2.21 5.64 4.77
C VAL A 101 -3.13 4.99 5.80
N PHE A 102 -2.61 3.99 6.52
CA PHE A 102 -3.33 3.36 7.62
C PHE A 102 -2.98 4.01 8.95
N VAL A 103 -4.02 4.46 9.66
CA VAL A 103 -4.12 5.05 11.03
C VAL A 103 -4.81 6.42 11.00
N TYR A 104 -5.89 6.56 11.77
CA TYR A 104 -6.51 7.84 12.13
C TYR A 104 -7.14 7.74 13.54
N PRO A 105 -6.90 8.71 14.44
CA PRO A 105 -5.97 9.85 14.31
C PRO A 105 -4.49 9.41 14.30
N PHE A 106 -3.58 10.29 13.88
CA PHE A 106 -2.15 10.02 13.94
C PHE A 106 -1.69 9.83 15.39
N ALA A 107 -0.89 8.79 15.64
CA ALA A 107 -0.37 8.48 16.97
C ALA A 107 0.67 9.49 17.49
N ARG A 108 1.35 10.18 16.57
CA ARG A 108 2.33 11.24 16.85
C ARG A 108 2.04 12.42 15.92
N ALA A 109 2.19 13.64 16.41
CA ALA A 109 1.79 14.85 15.68
C ALA A 109 2.61 15.02 14.39
N GLU A 110 3.90 14.72 14.45
CA GLU A 110 4.86 14.83 13.36
C GLU A 110 4.55 13.92 12.17
N LEU A 111 3.88 12.78 12.40
CA LEU A 111 3.49 11.84 11.33
C LEU A 111 2.58 12.52 10.30
N ARG A 112 1.73 13.44 10.74
CA ARG A 112 0.85 14.19 9.83
C ARG A 112 1.66 14.99 8.82
N ASP A 113 2.72 15.65 9.28
CA ASP A 113 3.54 16.51 8.44
C ASP A 113 4.48 15.68 7.56
N TRP A 114 5.01 14.57 8.07
CA TRP A 114 5.79 13.63 7.26
C TRP A 114 4.97 13.04 6.10
N VAL A 115 3.72 12.65 6.35
CA VAL A 115 2.81 12.16 5.30
C VAL A 115 2.49 13.25 4.29
N LYS A 116 2.22 14.49 4.73
CA LYS A 116 1.98 15.61 3.80
C LYS A 116 3.18 15.87 2.90
N ASP A 117 4.38 15.85 3.47
CA ASP A 117 5.61 16.08 2.73
C ASP A 117 5.87 14.95 1.72
N ALA A 118 5.72 13.70 2.14
CA ALA A 118 5.80 12.55 1.24
C ALA A 118 4.80 12.63 0.08
N LEU A 119 3.55 13.04 0.34
CA LEU A 119 2.54 13.23 -0.70
C LEU A 119 2.83 14.42 -1.62
N ARG A 120 3.55 15.45 -1.15
CA ARG A 120 3.97 16.58 -1.99
C ARG A 120 5.06 16.14 -2.98
N GLU A 121 6.07 15.44 -2.48
CA GLU A 121 7.16 14.89 -3.28
C GLU A 121 6.66 13.98 -4.41
N LEU A 122 5.67 13.11 -4.12
CA LEU A 122 5.09 12.23 -5.14
C LEU A 122 4.36 12.96 -6.27
N LYS A 123 3.84 14.17 -6.02
CA LYS A 123 3.13 15.00 -7.02
C LYS A 123 4.08 15.83 -7.88
N GLU A 124 5.26 16.16 -7.38
CA GLU A 124 6.26 16.92 -8.14
C GLU A 124 6.96 16.05 -9.20
N GLU A 125 6.79 14.73 -9.12
CA GLU A 125 7.36 13.73 -10.03
C GLU A 125 6.42 13.32 -11.19
N ASP A 126 5.16 13.81 -11.23
CA ASP A 126 4.17 13.57 -12.30
C ASP A 126 4.04 14.77 -13.26
#